data_AF-A0A2V9GG34-F1
#
_entry.id   AF-A0A2V9GG34-F1
#
_cell.length_a   1.000
_cell.length_b   1.000
_cell.length_c   1.000
_cell.angle_alpha   90.00
_cell.angle_beta   90.00
_cell.angle_gamma   90.00
#
_symmetry.space_group_name_H-M   'P 1'
#
loop_
_entity.id
_entity.type
_entity.pdbx_description
1 polymer ?
#
loop_
_entity_poly.entity_id
_entity_poly.type
_entity_poly.pdbx_seq_one_letter_code
_entity_poly.pdbx_strand_id
1 'polypeptide(L)'
;MPAHRSRAMKEYLRRERHWLTVERLPGYAPDLNPVETLWGNIKGQELANRCAEDLAEADAAICSGMARVRGSPQLPFSFLYYARFSKAPR
;
A
#
# COMPACT_ATOMS: atom_id res chain seq x y z
N MET A 1 2.49 -11.29 -17.75
CA MET A 1 1.68 -12.16 -16.85
C MET A 1 1.46 -11.46 -15.52
N PRO A 2 0.30 -11.57 -14.86
CA PRO A 2 0.10 -10.99 -13.54
C PRO A 2 0.94 -11.74 -12.50
N ALA A 3 2.04 -11.13 -12.02
CA ALA A 3 3.00 -11.75 -11.10
C ALA A 3 2.33 -12.33 -9.83
N HIS A 4 1.30 -11.65 -9.32
CA HIS A 4 0.49 -12.06 -8.17
C HIS A 4 -0.38 -13.32 -8.38
N ARG A 5 -0.46 -13.84 -9.61
CA ARG A 5 -1.19 -15.08 -9.93
C ARG A 5 -0.28 -16.18 -10.50
N SER A 6 1.04 -15.96 -10.51
CA SER A 6 2.02 -16.93 -11.00
C SER A 6 2.02 -18.24 -10.19
N ARG A 7 2.57 -19.31 -10.78
CA ARG A 7 2.73 -20.60 -10.08
C ARG A 7 3.58 -20.45 -8.82
N ALA A 8 4.71 -19.74 -8.93
CA ALA A 8 5.61 -19.47 -7.81
C ALA A 8 4.87 -18.75 -6.66
N MET A 9 4.08 -17.71 -6.96
CA MET A 9 3.28 -17.02 -5.94
C MET A 9 2.25 -17.95 -5.29
N LYS A 10 1.56 -18.78 -6.07
CA LYS A 10 0.59 -19.76 -5.52
C LYS A 10 1.26 -20.78 -4.60
N GLU A 11 2.45 -21.26 -4.93
CA GLU A 11 3.22 -22.20 -4.10
C GLU A 11 3.66 -21.54 -2.79
N TYR A 12 4.21 -20.33 -2.85
CA TYR A 12 4.55 -19.55 -1.66
C TYR A 12 3.34 -19.35 -0.74
N LEU A 13 2.22 -18.89 -1.30
CA LEU A 13 0.99 -18.68 -0.52
C LEU A 13 0.45 -19.98 0.10
N ARG A 14 0.64 -21.14 -0.53
CA ARG A 14 0.28 -22.43 0.07
C ARG A 14 1.17 -22.77 1.26
N ARG A 15 2.47 -22.52 1.17
CA ARG A 15 3.45 -22.79 2.24
C ARG A 15 3.19 -21.92 3.47
N GLU A 16 2.87 -20.65 3.25
CA GLU A 16 2.71 -19.65 4.32
C GLU A 16 1.29 -19.54 4.90
N ARG A 17 0.35 -20.44 4.53
CA ARG A 17 -1.07 -20.36 4.97
C ARG A 17 -1.28 -20.38 6.49
N HIS A 18 -0.27 -20.79 7.25
CA HIS A 18 -0.34 -20.84 8.71
C HIS A 18 -0.38 -19.43 9.35
N TRP A 19 0.11 -18.40 8.66
CA TRP A 19 0.07 -17.00 9.15
C TRP A 19 -0.41 -15.99 8.10
N LEU A 20 -0.35 -16.32 6.80
CA LEU A 20 -0.68 -15.41 5.70
C LEU A 20 -2.04 -15.75 5.07
N THR A 21 -3.01 -14.85 5.26
CA THR A 21 -4.29 -14.86 4.55
C THR A 21 -4.26 -13.86 3.40
N VAL A 22 -4.78 -14.26 2.23
CA VAL A 22 -4.84 -13.41 1.05
C VAL A 22 -6.29 -13.24 0.60
N GLU A 23 -6.75 -11.99 0.61
CA GLU A 23 -8.01 -11.57 0.02
C GLU A 23 -7.79 -11.16 -1.43
N ARG A 24 -8.61 -11.67 -2.36
CA ARG A 24 -8.53 -11.29 -3.78
C ARG A 24 -9.50 -10.16 -4.06
N LEU A 25 -8.98 -9.00 -4.44
CA LEU A 25 -9.81 -7.89 -4.91
C LEU A 25 -10.37 -8.17 -6.31
N PRO A 26 -11.61 -7.72 -6.61
CA PRO A 26 -12.12 -7.67 -7.97
C PRO A 26 -11.19 -6.87 -8.89
N GLY A 27 -11.24 -7.14 -10.20
CA GLY A 27 -10.55 -6.30 -11.18
C GLY A 27 -11.12 -4.87 -11.15
N TYR A 28 -10.27 -3.87 -11.37
CA TYR A 28 -10.66 -2.46 -11.42
C TYR A 28 -11.38 -1.94 -10.17
N ALA A 29 -11.00 -2.42 -8.98
CA ALA A 29 -11.53 -1.95 -7.71
C ALA A 29 -10.47 -1.16 -6.90
N PRO A 30 -9.97 0.00 -7.39
CA PRO A 30 -8.97 0.78 -6.68
C PRO A 30 -9.47 1.29 -5.32
N ASP A 31 -10.78 1.56 -5.20
CA ASP A 31 -11.40 2.01 -3.95
C ASP A 31 -11.34 0.97 -2.82
N LEU A 32 -11.07 -0.29 -3.15
CA LEU A 32 -10.88 -1.38 -2.19
C LEU A 32 -9.41 -1.64 -1.86
N ASN A 33 -8.47 -0.89 -2.44
CA ASN A 33 -7.04 -1.08 -2.22
C ASN A 33 -6.48 0.06 -1.34
N PRO A 34 -6.16 -0.17 -0.04
CA PRO A 34 -5.71 0.88 0.87
C PRO A 34 -4.38 1.50 0.44
N VAL A 35 -3.59 0.79 -0.37
CA VAL A 35 -2.34 1.30 -0.94
C VAL A 35 -2.60 2.47 -1.90
N GLU A 36 -3.75 2.53 -2.57
CA GLU A 36 -4.10 3.68 -3.42
C GLU A 36 -4.29 4.94 -2.58
N THR A 37 -4.97 4.85 -1.44
CA THR A 37 -5.17 5.99 -0.53
C THR A 37 -3.85 6.47 0.07
N LEU A 38 -2.96 5.54 0.45
CA LEU A 38 -1.60 5.85 0.87
C LEU A 38 -0.84 6.64 -0.22
N TRP A 39 -0.89 6.16 -1.47
CA TRP A 39 -0.25 6.86 -2.58
C TRP A 39 -0.87 8.21 -2.86
N GLY A 40 -2.20 8.34 -2.78
CA GLY A 40 -2.89 9.63 -2.90
C GLY A 40 -2.41 10.63 -1.85
N ASN A 41 -2.22 10.19 -0.60
CA ASN A 41 -1.70 11.03 0.47
C ASN A 41 -0.27 11.52 0.20
N ILE A 42 0.64 10.62 -0.21
CA ILE A 42 2.03 10.98 -0.49
C ILE A 42 2.13 11.88 -1.72
N LYS A 43 1.36 11.58 -2.77
CA LYS A 43 1.32 12.39 -4.00
C LYS A 43 0.79 13.80 -3.76
N GLY A 44 -0.23 13.93 -2.92
CA GLY A 44 -0.83 15.21 -2.57
C GLY A 44 -0.05 16.02 -1.52
N GLN A 45 1.02 15.46 -0.95
CA GLN A 45 1.85 16.11 0.06
C GLN A 45 3.31 16.16 -0.41
N GLU A 46 4.10 15.11 -0.14
CA GLU A 46 5.54 15.12 -0.42
C GLU A 46 5.88 15.29 -1.90
N LEU A 47 5.02 14.85 -2.81
CA LEU A 47 5.26 15.01 -4.25
C LEU A 47 4.44 16.14 -4.88
N ALA A 48 3.64 16.87 -4.10
CA ALA A 48 2.80 17.93 -4.63
C ALA A 48 3.68 19.06 -5.19
N ASN A 49 3.54 19.34 -6.48
CA ASN A 49 4.30 20.37 -7.21
C ASN A 49 5.83 20.20 -7.13
N ARG A 50 6.32 19.00 -6.80
CA ARG A 50 7.74 18.71 -6.72
C ARG A 50 8.28 18.36 -8.11
N CYS A 51 9.22 19.15 -8.59
CA CYS A 51 9.98 18.86 -9.80
C CYS A 51 11.33 18.25 -9.39
N ALA A 52 11.34 16.93 -9.14
CA ALA A 52 12.55 16.24 -8.74
C ALA A 52 13.59 16.23 -9.89
N GLU A 53 14.84 16.57 -9.60
CA GLU A 53 15.91 16.61 -10.59
C GLU A 53 16.37 15.21 -11.01
N ASP A 54 16.28 14.25 -10.09
CA ASP A 54 16.63 12.86 -10.31
C ASP A 54 15.74 11.88 -9.52
N LEU A 55 15.99 10.58 -9.73
CA LEU A 55 15.26 9.53 -9.03
C LEU A 55 15.58 9.46 -7.53
N ALA A 56 16.77 9.92 -7.11
CA ALA A 56 17.16 9.88 -5.71
C ALA A 56 16.37 10.92 -4.90
N GLU A 57 16.14 12.10 -5.46
CA GLU A 57 15.29 13.11 -4.84
C GLU A 57 13.83 12.64 -4.74
N ALA A 58 13.30 12.01 -5.80
CA ALA A 58 11.96 11.43 -5.78
C ALA A 58 11.83 10.31 -4.74
N ASP A 59 12.83 9.43 -4.64
CA ASP A 59 12.87 8.36 -3.64
C ASP A 59 12.93 8.91 -2.22
N ALA A 60 13.76 9.93 -1.97
CA ALA A 60 13.85 10.59 -0.67
C ALA A 60 12.50 11.22 -0.26
N ALA A 61 11.80 11.84 -1.19
CA ALA A 61 10.46 12.39 -0.97
C ALA A 61 9.44 11.31 -0.59
N ILE A 62 9.43 10.19 -1.33
CA ILE A 62 8.55 9.04 -1.05
C ILE A 62 8.88 8.45 0.32
N CYS A 63 10.16 8.22 0.61
CA CYS A 63 10.63 7.70 1.89
C CYS A 63 10.23 8.61 3.07
N SER A 64 10.32 9.93 2.89
CA SER A 64 9.85 10.90 3.88
C SER A 64 8.35 10.77 4.14
N GLY A 65 7.54 10.65 3.07
CA GLY A 65 6.09 10.46 3.20
C GLY A 65 5.73 9.14 3.88
N MET A 66 6.42 8.06 3.54
CA MET A 66 6.27 6.76 4.21
C MET A 66 6.64 6.84 5.70
N ALA A 67 7.71 7.56 6.05
CA ALA A 67 8.11 7.78 7.43
C ALA A 67 7.08 8.60 8.21
N ARG A 68 6.52 9.66 7.61
CA ARG A 68 5.44 10.46 8.21
C ARG A 68 4.19 9.62 8.47
N VAL A 69 3.75 8.83 7.48
CA VAL A 69 2.58 7.95 7.63
C VAL A 69 2.83 6.93 8.75
N ARG A 70 4.01 6.30 8.78
CA ARG A 70 4.39 5.35 9.84
C ARG A 70 4.46 5.99 11.22
N GLY A 71 4.88 7.25 11.31
CA GLY A 71 4.94 8.02 12.55
C GLY A 71 3.57 8.44 13.10
N SER A 72 2.50 8.31 12.32
CA SER A 72 1.14 8.60 12.78
C SER A 72 0.43 7.34 13.28
N PRO A 73 -0.14 7.36 14.49
CA PRO A 73 -0.94 6.24 14.99
C PRO A 73 -2.30 6.12 14.28
N GLN A 74 -2.71 7.11 13.49
CA GLN A 74 -4.04 7.15 12.87
C GLN A 74 -4.00 6.94 11.35
N LEU A 75 -3.03 7.52 10.64
CA LEU A 75 -3.02 7.52 9.16
C LEU A 75 -3.01 6.11 8.54
N PRO A 76 -2.19 5.14 8.98
CA PRO A 76 -2.23 3.81 8.40
C PRO A 76 -3.61 3.14 8.55
N PHE A 77 -4.26 3.33 9.70
CA PHE A 77 -5.56 2.74 9.97
C PHE A 77 -6.71 3.46 9.26
N SER A 78 -6.61 4.77 9.03
CA SER A 78 -7.62 5.49 8.26
C SER A 78 -7.64 5.04 6.79
N PHE A 79 -6.49 4.70 6.20
CA PHE A 79 -6.42 4.14 4.86
C PHE A 79 -7.08 2.75 4.77
N LEU A 80 -6.85 1.89 5.77
CA LEU A 80 -7.53 0.60 5.87
C LEU A 80 -9.04 0.77 6.01
N TYR A 81 -9.48 1.69 6.87
CA TYR A 81 -10.89 1.99 7.08
C TYR A 81 -11.55 2.46 5.78
N TYR A 82 -10.92 3.39 5.05
CA TYR A 82 -11.43 3.89 3.77
C TYR A 82 -11.59 2.78 2.73
N ALA A 83 -10.60 1.86 2.65
CA ALA A 83 -10.66 0.68 1.79
C ALA A 83 -11.57 -0.44 2.32
N ARG A 84 -12.37 -0.15 3.36
CA ARG A 84 -13.34 -1.08 4.00
C ARG A 84 -12.69 -2.29 4.66
N PHE A 85 -11.42 -2.20 5.01
CA PHE A 85 -10.72 -3.17 5.83
C PHE A 85 -10.82 -2.79 7.31
N SER A 86 -11.95 -3.09 7.94
CA SER A 86 -12.12 -2.97 9.39
C SER A 86 -11.89 -4.33 10.07
N LYS A 87 -10.64 -4.81 10.10
CA LYS A 87 -10.27 -5.79 11.13
C LYS A 87 -9.53 -5.03 12.21
N ALA A 88 -10.18 -4.88 13.37
CA ALA A 88 -9.52 -4.46 14.59
C ALA A 88 -8.31 -5.38 14.84
N PRO A 89 -7.21 -4.87 15.45
CA PRO A 89 -6.14 -5.74 15.89
C PRO A 89 -6.72 -6.84 16.79
N ARG A 90 -6.35 -8.09 16.52
CA ARG A 90 -6.53 -9.18 17.49
C ARG A 90 -5.56 -8.99 18.64
#